data_AF-A0A261TBI9-F1
#
_entry.id   AF-A0A261TBI9-F1
#
_cell.length_a   1.000
_cell.length_b   1.000
_cell.length_c   1.000
_cell.angle_alpha   90.00
_cell.angle_beta   90.00
_cell.angle_gamma   90.00
#
_symmetry.space_group_name_H-M   'P 1'
#
loop_
_entity.id
_entity.type
_entity.pdbx_description
1 polymer ?
#
loop_
_entity_poly.entity_id
_entity_poly.type
_entity_poly.pdbx_seq_one_letter_code
_entity_poly.pdbx_strand_id
1 'polypeptide(L)'
;MTINSVSSSPGFVSLDAFAQAAEQGGDVYVTVVGEQFHVLGTGTTPSGRSVAWVAADADTTALFSDALARTYGNGIASAVSRELGLSGSPGTPLSARSISLALDMAQTSRDALDGVDFMTRLDHSAAAGSAGFRAVCDHLGVAPESVSPAQRMAIDLAMEQRFNDNAQRGPVSADMARQWLAELLPQHREV
;
A
#
# COMPACT_ATOMS: atom_id res chain seq x y z
N MET A 1 -16.69 -29.96 13.90
CA MET A 1 -16.64 -28.49 13.78
C MET A 1 -15.20 -28.12 14.01
N THR A 2 -14.53 -27.53 13.03
CA THR A 2 -13.10 -27.25 13.16
C THR A 2 -12.91 -25.76 13.00
N ILE A 3 -12.62 -25.09 14.12
CA ILE A 3 -12.09 -23.72 14.13
C ILE A 3 -10.64 -23.87 13.68
N ASN A 4 -10.35 -23.52 12.43
CA ASN A 4 -9.03 -23.68 11.85
C ASN A 4 -8.52 -22.34 11.31
N SER A 5 -8.37 -21.38 12.21
CA SER A 5 -7.33 -20.35 12.15
C SER A 5 -7.42 -19.51 13.42
N VAL A 6 -6.30 -19.44 14.13
CA VAL A 6 -6.09 -18.61 15.31
C VAL A 6 -4.81 -17.84 15.05
N SER A 7 -4.92 -16.71 14.36
CA SER A 7 -3.84 -15.73 14.29
C SER A 7 -4.09 -14.72 15.41
N SER A 8 -3.27 -14.81 16.46
CA SER A 8 -3.29 -13.91 17.62
C SER A 8 -2.23 -12.84 17.43
N SER A 9 -2.63 -11.58 17.37
CA SER A 9 -1.70 -10.45 17.28
C SER A 9 -1.97 -9.46 18.43
N PRO A 10 -0.94 -9.00 19.16
CA PRO A 10 -1.11 -7.98 20.18
C PRO A 10 -1.42 -6.63 19.51
N GLY A 11 -2.54 -6.01 19.86
CA GLY A 11 -2.84 -4.60 19.56
C GLY A 11 -3.24 -4.25 18.12
N PHE A 12 -3.09 -5.13 17.13
CA PHE A 12 -3.59 -4.95 15.76
C PHE A 12 -3.82 -6.30 15.07
N VAL A 13 -4.58 -6.31 13.97
CA VAL A 13 -4.81 -7.51 13.15
C VAL A 13 -4.11 -7.35 11.80
N SER A 14 -3.32 -8.34 11.36
CA SER A 14 -2.65 -8.30 10.06
C SER A 14 -3.59 -8.69 8.91
N LEU A 15 -3.32 -8.19 7.69
CA LEU A 15 -4.05 -8.64 6.49
C LEU A 15 -3.89 -10.14 6.23
N ASP A 16 -2.73 -10.71 6.52
CA ASP A 16 -2.49 -12.15 6.35
C ASP A 16 -3.46 -12.99 7.19
N ALA A 17 -3.82 -12.52 8.39
CA ALA A 17 -4.80 -13.20 9.23
C ALA A 17 -6.21 -13.21 8.60
N PHE A 18 -6.60 -12.12 7.94
CA PHE A 18 -7.85 -12.05 7.18
C PHE A 18 -7.80 -12.92 5.92
N ALA A 19 -6.70 -12.91 5.18
CA ALA A 19 -6.51 -13.73 4.00
C ALA A 19 -6.61 -15.22 4.34
N GLN A 20 -5.89 -15.66 5.38
CA GLN A 20 -5.89 -17.04 5.86
C GLN A 20 -7.29 -17.49 6.33
N ALA A 21 -8.03 -16.62 7.03
CA ALA A 21 -9.40 -16.91 7.43
C ALA A 21 -10.35 -17.01 6.22
N ALA A 22 -10.12 -16.21 5.18
CA ALA A 22 -10.92 -16.18 3.96
C ALA A 22 -10.67 -17.37 3.02
N GLU A 23 -9.51 -18.03 3.07
CA GLU A 23 -9.20 -19.22 2.25
C GLU A 23 -10.23 -20.36 2.41
N GLN A 24 -10.90 -20.42 3.55
CA GLN A 24 -11.94 -21.42 3.85
C GLN A 24 -13.29 -21.11 3.18
N GLY A 25 -13.42 -19.96 2.51
CA GLY A 25 -14.54 -19.62 1.63
C GLY A 25 -15.83 -19.16 2.32
N GLY A 26 -15.86 -19.07 3.66
CA GLY A 26 -17.02 -18.54 4.39
C GLY A 26 -16.81 -17.14 4.96
N ASP A 27 -17.71 -16.73 5.85
CA ASP A 27 -17.64 -15.41 6.46
C ASP A 27 -16.52 -15.34 7.50
N VAL A 28 -15.84 -14.20 7.55
CA VAL A 28 -14.75 -13.91 8.48
C VAL A 28 -15.24 -12.92 9.53
N TYR A 29 -14.86 -13.15 10.78
CA TYR A 29 -15.15 -12.28 11.91
C TYR A 29 -13.90 -12.08 12.76
N VAL A 30 -13.79 -10.94 13.42
CA VAL A 30 -12.81 -10.74 14.49
C VAL A 30 -13.50 -10.81 15.84
N THR A 31 -12.89 -11.50 16.79
CA THR A 31 -13.27 -11.49 18.20
C THR A 31 -12.09 -11.10 19.08
N VAL A 32 -12.37 -10.62 20.29
CA VAL A 32 -11.36 -10.26 21.29
C VAL A 32 -11.41 -11.30 22.41
N VAL A 33 -10.30 -12.00 22.64
CA VAL A 33 -10.16 -12.95 23.75
C VAL A 33 -9.06 -12.44 24.68
N GLY A 34 -9.45 -11.95 25.87
CA GLY A 34 -8.53 -11.23 26.75
C GLY A 34 -8.11 -9.89 26.14
N GLU A 35 -6.81 -9.71 25.89
CA GLU A 35 -6.24 -8.52 25.23
C GLU A 35 -5.83 -8.77 23.77
N GLN A 36 -6.21 -9.92 23.19
CA GLN A 36 -5.76 -10.34 21.87
C GLN A 36 -6.93 -10.39 20.87
N PHE A 37 -6.66 -9.90 19.66
CA PHE A 37 -7.57 -10.06 18.53
C PHE A 37 -7.38 -11.44 17.89
N HIS A 38 -8.49 -12.06 17.52
CA HIS A 38 -8.55 -13.33 16.82
C HIS A 38 -9.43 -13.23 15.59
N VAL A 39 -8.87 -13.54 14.42
CA VAL A 39 -9.61 -13.62 13.16
C VAL A 39 -10.09 -15.07 12.96
N LEU A 40 -11.39 -15.24 12.74
CA LEU A 40 -12.04 -16.54 12.61
C LEU A 40 -12.75 -16.63 11.27
N GLY A 41 -12.40 -17.64 10.47
CA GLY A 41 -13.17 -18.04 9.29
C GLY A 41 -14.30 -18.99 9.66
N THR A 42 -15.49 -18.78 9.12
CA THR A 42 -16.63 -19.72 9.22
C THR A 42 -16.68 -20.65 8.01
N GLY A 43 -17.26 -21.83 8.19
CA GLY A 43 -17.51 -22.78 7.11
C GLY A 43 -18.79 -23.57 7.38
N THR A 44 -19.41 -24.12 6.33
CA THR A 44 -20.64 -24.91 6.46
C THR A 44 -20.35 -26.31 7.00
N THR A 45 -21.03 -26.71 8.08
CA THR A 45 -21.08 -28.13 8.47
C THR A 45 -21.96 -28.93 7.49
N PRO A 46 -21.72 -30.24 7.28
CA PRO A 46 -22.55 -31.10 6.40
C PRO A 46 -24.06 -31.12 6.71
N SER A 47 -24.48 -30.65 7.88
CA SER A 47 -25.86 -30.61 8.36
C SER A 47 -26.56 -29.24 8.21
N GLY A 48 -25.93 -28.26 7.57
CA GLY A 48 -26.58 -27.01 7.13
C GLY A 48 -26.99 -26.01 8.22
N ARG A 49 -26.60 -26.21 9.49
CA ARG A 49 -26.93 -25.28 10.58
C ARG A 49 -25.81 -24.26 10.79
N SER A 50 -26.11 -22.98 10.51
CA SER A 50 -25.27 -21.84 10.87
C SER A 50 -25.45 -21.51 12.36
N VAL A 51 -24.36 -21.34 13.10
CA VAL A 51 -24.38 -20.99 14.53
C VAL A 51 -24.02 -19.51 14.64
N ALA A 52 -24.98 -18.68 15.06
CA ALA A 52 -24.75 -17.30 15.42
C ALA A 52 -23.82 -17.26 16.64
N TRP A 53 -22.58 -16.85 16.45
CA TRP A 53 -21.67 -16.60 17.55
C TRP A 53 -22.15 -15.37 18.33
N VAL A 54 -21.95 -15.42 19.65
CA VAL A 54 -22.17 -14.31 20.59
C VAL A 54 -21.57 -13.04 19.99
N ALA A 55 -22.33 -11.94 20.03
CA ALA A 55 -22.01 -10.66 19.42
C ALA A 55 -20.51 -10.39 19.43
N ALA A 56 -19.90 -10.33 18.24
CA ALA A 56 -18.52 -9.90 18.14
C ALA A 56 -18.48 -8.43 18.57
N ASP A 57 -17.85 -8.17 19.72
CA ASP A 57 -17.66 -6.80 20.24
C ASP A 57 -16.78 -5.96 19.30
N ALA A 58 -16.04 -6.61 18.40
CA ALA A 58 -15.18 -5.97 17.42
C ALA A 58 -15.88 -5.72 16.07
N ASP A 59 -15.59 -4.57 15.48
CA ASP A 59 -15.97 -4.27 14.10
C ASP A 59 -14.94 -4.87 13.14
N THR A 60 -15.23 -6.09 12.67
CA THR A 60 -14.42 -6.84 11.71
C THR A 60 -14.06 -6.01 10.48
N THR A 61 -15.02 -5.24 9.96
CA THR A 61 -14.84 -4.45 8.74
C THR A 61 -13.91 -3.28 9.00
N ALA A 62 -14.09 -2.57 10.12
CA ALA A 62 -13.18 -1.48 10.49
C ALA A 62 -11.74 -1.98 10.72
N LEU A 63 -11.57 -3.14 11.37
CA LEU A 63 -10.26 -3.75 11.58
C LEU A 63 -9.60 -4.20 10.27
N PHE A 64 -10.39 -4.73 9.33
CA PHE A 64 -9.89 -5.07 8.00
C PHE A 64 -9.47 -3.83 7.21
N SER A 65 -10.26 -2.76 7.25
CA SER A 65 -9.92 -1.47 6.62
C SER A 65 -8.66 -0.83 7.21
N ASP A 66 -8.47 -0.92 8.54
CA ASP A 66 -7.23 -0.46 9.20
C ASP A 66 -6.02 -1.29 8.75
N ALA A 67 -6.17 -2.62 8.66
CA ALA A 67 -5.12 -3.51 8.15
C ALA A 67 -4.77 -3.17 6.69
N LEU A 68 -5.77 -2.91 5.83
CA LEU A 68 -5.57 -2.45 4.45
C LEU A 68 -4.79 -1.14 4.41
N ALA A 69 -5.15 -0.16 5.26
CA ALA A 69 -4.50 1.14 5.29
C ALA A 69 -3.05 1.07 5.76
N ARG A 70 -2.73 0.16 6.68
CA ARG A 70 -1.34 -0.06 7.15
C ARG A 70 -0.47 -0.71 6.09
N THR A 71 -1.01 -1.63 5.30
CA THR A 71 -0.22 -2.36 4.30
C THR A 71 -0.10 -1.59 2.98
N TYR A 72 -1.19 -1.01 2.49
CA TYR A 72 -1.25 -0.39 1.16
C TYR A 72 -1.37 1.14 1.20
N GLY A 73 -1.47 1.74 2.38
CA GLY A 73 -1.67 3.17 2.57
C GLY A 73 -3.15 3.58 2.54
N ASN A 74 -3.44 4.74 3.17
CA ASN A 74 -4.80 5.25 3.35
C ASN A 74 -5.57 5.47 2.03
N GLY A 75 -4.87 5.89 0.96
CA GLY A 75 -5.50 6.17 -0.33
C GLY A 75 -6.11 4.92 -0.97
N ILE A 76 -5.32 3.84 -1.06
CA ILE A 76 -5.78 2.55 -1.60
C ILE A 76 -6.89 1.99 -0.70
N ALA A 77 -6.68 1.95 0.61
CA ALA A 77 -7.67 1.41 1.55
C ALA A 77 -9.02 2.13 1.48
N SER A 78 -9.00 3.47 1.35
CA SER A 78 -10.22 4.27 1.23
C SER A 78 -10.94 4.04 -0.10
N ALA A 79 -10.20 3.90 -1.20
CA ALA A 79 -10.78 3.61 -2.52
C ALA A 79 -11.42 2.22 -2.56
N VAL A 80 -10.70 1.20 -2.06
CA VAL A 80 -11.19 -0.18 -1.97
C VAL A 80 -12.42 -0.26 -1.05
N SER A 81 -12.37 0.38 0.12
CA SER A 81 -13.50 0.39 1.06
C SER A 81 -14.74 1.05 0.46
N ARG A 82 -14.58 2.13 -0.31
CA ARG A 82 -15.69 2.80 -1.00
C ARG A 82 -16.29 1.93 -2.10
N GLU A 83 -15.44 1.35 -2.94
CA GLU A 83 -15.87 0.54 -4.09
C GLU A 83 -16.62 -0.72 -3.66
N LEU A 84 -16.14 -1.37 -2.60
CA LEU A 84 -16.77 -2.60 -2.07
C LEU A 84 -17.88 -2.32 -1.05
N GLY A 85 -18.17 -1.06 -0.75
CA GLY A 85 -19.17 -0.70 0.25
C GLY A 85 -18.83 -1.22 1.65
N LEU A 86 -17.54 -1.26 2.01
CA LEU A 86 -17.07 -1.67 3.33
C LEU A 86 -17.41 -0.58 4.35
N SER A 87 -18.63 -0.64 4.88
CA SER A 87 -19.09 0.19 5.99
C SER A 87 -19.03 -0.61 7.28
N GLY A 88 -18.22 -0.14 8.23
CA GLY A 88 -18.10 -0.73 9.55
C GLY A 88 -19.44 -0.83 10.28
N SER A 89 -19.72 -2.01 10.81
CA SER A 89 -20.83 -2.22 11.74
C SER A 89 -20.44 -3.36 12.69
N PRO A 90 -20.36 -3.12 14.01
CA PRO A 90 -20.03 -4.14 14.99
C PRO A 90 -20.89 -5.40 14.81
N GLY A 91 -20.28 -6.56 14.97
CA GLY A 91 -20.98 -7.85 14.82
C GLY A 91 -21.28 -8.28 13.39
N THR A 92 -20.94 -7.49 12.37
CA THR A 92 -21.19 -7.87 10.96
C THR A 92 -19.99 -8.66 10.41
N PRO A 93 -20.22 -9.84 9.80
CA PRO A 93 -19.17 -10.55 9.09
C PRO A 93 -18.63 -9.76 7.92
N LEU A 94 -17.39 -10.05 7.57
CA LEU A 94 -16.88 -9.77 6.24
C LEU A 94 -16.79 -11.07 5.44
N SER A 95 -17.42 -11.13 4.26
CA SER A 95 -17.38 -12.34 3.44
C SER A 95 -15.95 -12.61 2.92
N ALA A 96 -15.54 -13.88 2.83
CA ALA A 96 -14.25 -14.25 2.22
C ALA A 96 -14.09 -13.65 0.82
N ARG A 97 -15.16 -13.63 0.02
CA ARG A 97 -15.15 -13.04 -1.32
C ARG A 97 -14.81 -11.55 -1.29
N SER A 98 -15.37 -10.80 -0.34
CA SER A 98 -15.06 -9.38 -0.16
C SER A 98 -13.60 -9.16 0.23
N ILE A 99 -13.05 -10.03 1.09
CA ILE A 99 -11.63 -9.98 1.49
C ILE A 99 -10.73 -10.23 0.28
N SER A 100 -10.95 -11.33 -0.45
CA SER A 100 -10.14 -11.66 -1.63
C SER A 100 -10.18 -10.54 -2.67
N LEU A 101 -11.38 -10.04 -2.99
CA LEU A 101 -11.52 -8.95 -3.97
C LEU A 101 -10.84 -7.66 -3.49
N ALA A 102 -10.94 -7.33 -2.20
CA ALA A 102 -10.26 -6.17 -1.64
C ALA A 102 -8.74 -6.28 -1.75
N LEU A 103 -8.17 -7.46 -1.47
CA LEU A 103 -6.74 -7.72 -1.60
C LEU A 103 -6.27 -7.61 -3.05
N ASP A 104 -7.01 -8.21 -4.00
CA ASP A 104 -6.70 -8.14 -5.43
C ASP A 104 -6.72 -6.69 -5.94
N MET A 105 -7.74 -5.93 -5.55
CA MET A 105 -7.85 -4.50 -5.91
C MET A 105 -6.74 -3.66 -5.28
N ALA A 106 -6.41 -3.91 -4.02
CA ALA A 106 -5.34 -3.19 -3.33
C ALA A 106 -3.98 -3.46 -3.97
N GLN A 107 -3.69 -4.72 -4.30
CA GLN A 107 -2.47 -5.11 -4.99
C GLN A 107 -2.39 -4.48 -6.39
N THR A 108 -3.46 -4.58 -7.19
CA THR A 108 -3.51 -3.98 -8.53
C THR A 108 -3.31 -2.46 -8.46
N SER A 109 -3.91 -1.80 -7.47
CA SER A 109 -3.72 -0.37 -7.25
C SER A 109 -2.27 -0.04 -6.91
N ARG A 110 -1.63 -0.85 -6.06
CA ARG A 110 -0.21 -0.67 -5.71
C ARG A 110 0.69 -0.80 -6.93
N ASP A 111 0.52 -1.87 -7.71
CA ASP A 111 1.31 -2.13 -8.91
C ASP A 111 1.18 -0.99 -9.93
N ALA A 112 -0.02 -0.44 -10.10
CA ALA A 112 -0.26 0.71 -10.96
C ALA A 112 0.49 1.97 -10.48
N LEU A 113 0.46 2.26 -9.18
CA LEU A 113 1.17 3.40 -8.59
C LEU A 113 2.69 3.23 -8.69
N ASP A 114 3.21 2.03 -8.45
CA ASP A 114 4.63 1.72 -8.60
C ASP A 114 5.08 1.90 -10.07
N GLY A 115 4.21 1.60 -11.03
CA GLY A 115 4.42 1.89 -12.45
C GLY A 115 4.53 3.40 -12.77
N VAL A 116 3.72 4.24 -12.12
CA VAL A 116 3.82 5.70 -12.24
C VAL A 116 5.14 6.22 -11.68
N ASP A 117 5.58 5.69 -10.52
CA ASP A 117 6.87 6.04 -9.94
C ASP A 117 8.04 5.60 -10.81
N PHE A 118 7.95 4.42 -11.43
CA PHE A 118 8.94 3.96 -12.40
C PHE A 118 9.05 4.90 -13.60
N MET A 119 7.92 5.28 -14.21
CA MET A 119 7.90 6.22 -15.33
C MET A 119 8.47 7.59 -14.95
N THR A 120 8.14 8.09 -13.76
CA THR A 120 8.66 9.37 -13.26
C THR A 120 10.17 9.31 -13.04
N ARG A 121 10.68 8.22 -12.47
CA ARG A 121 12.13 7.97 -12.34
C ARG A 121 12.83 7.93 -13.70
N LEU A 122 12.25 7.25 -14.67
CA LEU A 122 12.81 7.16 -16.02
C LEU A 122 12.89 8.53 -16.70
N ASP A 123 11.83 9.34 -16.58
CA ASP A 123 11.76 10.69 -17.16
C ASP A 123 12.72 11.69 -16.50
N HIS A 124 13.14 11.43 -15.25
CA HIS A 124 14.06 12.29 -14.50
C HIS A 124 15.47 11.69 -14.32
N SER A 125 15.78 10.56 -14.96
CA SER A 125 17.10 9.93 -14.85
C SER A 125 18.18 10.79 -15.50
N ALA A 126 19.18 11.15 -14.70
CA ALA A 126 20.38 11.86 -15.12
C ALA A 126 21.30 10.96 -15.96
N ALA A 127 21.43 9.67 -15.58
CA ALA A 127 22.27 8.72 -16.32
C ALA A 127 21.72 8.44 -17.72
N ALA A 128 20.40 8.35 -17.87
CA ALA A 128 19.75 8.21 -19.17
C ALA A 128 19.78 9.50 -20.00
N GLY A 129 20.12 10.65 -19.40
CA GLY A 129 20.05 11.95 -20.07
C GLY A 129 18.64 12.27 -20.57
N SER A 130 17.65 11.92 -19.75
CA SER A 130 16.20 11.99 -20.00
C SER A 130 15.70 13.43 -20.22
N ALA A 131 14.48 13.57 -20.72
CA ALA A 131 13.88 14.86 -21.03
C ALA A 131 13.64 15.70 -19.76
N GLY A 132 13.10 15.10 -18.70
CA GLY A 132 12.92 15.76 -17.41
C GLY A 132 14.27 16.20 -16.81
N PHE A 133 15.32 15.38 -16.89
CA PHE A 133 16.66 15.80 -16.46
C PHE A 133 17.17 17.03 -17.21
N ARG A 134 17.09 17.02 -18.54
CA ARG A 134 17.53 18.16 -19.36
C ARG A 134 16.72 19.42 -19.04
N ALA A 135 15.40 19.29 -18.86
CA ALA A 135 14.55 20.42 -18.50
C ALA A 135 14.93 21.05 -17.15
N VAL A 136 15.34 20.24 -16.16
CA VAL A 136 15.84 20.76 -14.88
C VAL A 136 17.20 21.42 -15.04
N CYS A 137 18.12 20.81 -15.80
CA CYS A 137 19.40 21.42 -16.15
C CYS A 137 19.23 22.79 -16.81
N ASP A 138 18.37 22.89 -17.83
CA ASP A 138 18.06 24.12 -18.55
C ASP A 138 17.49 25.19 -17.61
N HIS A 139 16.57 24.81 -16.71
CA HIS A 139 15.99 25.71 -15.72
C HIS A 139 17.03 26.28 -14.74
N LEU A 140 18.06 25.50 -14.41
CA LEU A 140 19.14 25.90 -13.50
C LEU A 140 20.34 26.53 -14.21
N GLY A 141 20.30 26.66 -15.53
CA GLY A 141 21.46 27.14 -16.31
C GLY A 141 22.67 26.19 -16.26
N VAL A 142 22.45 24.91 -15.92
CA VAL A 142 23.49 23.89 -15.87
C VAL A 142 23.55 23.21 -17.23
N ALA A 143 24.69 23.30 -17.91
CA ALA A 143 24.94 22.51 -19.12
C ALA A 143 24.88 21.00 -18.78
N PRO A 144 23.97 20.19 -19.36
CA PRO A 144 23.86 18.77 -19.02
C PRO A 144 25.18 18.01 -19.16
N GLU A 145 25.96 18.31 -20.20
CA GLU A 145 27.28 17.75 -20.48
C GLU A 145 28.35 18.09 -19.44
N SER A 146 28.14 19.13 -18.62
CA SER A 146 29.04 19.46 -17.52
C SER A 146 28.89 18.49 -16.33
N VAL A 147 27.76 17.79 -16.24
CA VAL A 147 27.51 16.76 -15.23
C VAL A 147 28.11 15.44 -15.71
N SER A 148 29.19 15.03 -15.07
CA SER A 148 29.93 13.81 -15.40
C SER A 148 29.07 12.54 -15.25
N PRO A 149 29.41 11.44 -15.95
CA PRO A 149 28.71 10.17 -15.80
C PRO A 149 28.62 9.68 -14.36
N ALA A 150 29.70 9.84 -13.58
CA ALA A 150 29.72 9.45 -12.17
C ALA A 150 28.76 10.29 -11.31
N GLN A 151 28.67 11.60 -11.56
CA GLN A 151 27.70 12.47 -10.88
C GLN A 151 26.27 12.11 -11.26
N ARG A 152 26.01 11.82 -12.54
CA ARG A 152 24.68 11.39 -13.00
C ARG A 152 24.22 10.11 -12.31
N MET A 153 25.10 9.12 -12.18
CA MET A 153 24.79 7.89 -11.43
C MET A 153 24.53 8.17 -9.94
N ALA A 154 25.30 9.07 -9.31
CA ALA A 154 25.09 9.45 -7.92
C ALA A 154 23.76 10.18 -7.70
N ILE A 155 23.37 11.04 -8.65
CA ILE A 155 22.07 11.71 -8.66
C ILE A 155 20.94 10.67 -8.75
N ASP A 156 21.03 9.71 -9.66
CA ASP A 156 20.00 8.68 -9.82
C ASP A 156 19.86 7.81 -8.57
N LEU A 157 20.97 7.46 -7.91
CA LEU A 157 20.95 6.74 -6.63
C LEU A 157 20.30 7.56 -5.52
N ALA A 158 20.60 8.85 -5.44
CA ALA A 158 19.99 9.74 -4.45
C ALA A 158 18.49 9.96 -4.72
N MET A 159 18.10 10.04 -5.98
CA MET A 159 16.69 10.05 -6.38
C MET A 159 16.01 8.75 -5.94
N GLU A 160 16.58 7.59 -6.24
CA GLU A 160 16.02 6.28 -5.86
C GLU A 160 15.76 6.18 -4.35
N GLN A 161 16.69 6.65 -3.51
CA GLN A 161 16.48 6.72 -2.06
C GLN A 161 15.26 7.56 -1.69
N ARG A 162 15.09 8.74 -2.29
CA ARG A 162 13.93 9.60 -2.02
C ARG A 162 12.60 8.98 -2.49
N PHE A 163 12.59 8.26 -3.61
CA PHE A 163 11.42 7.49 -4.05
C PHE A 163 11.06 6.41 -3.03
N ASN A 164 12.04 5.64 -2.56
CA ASN A 164 11.83 4.58 -1.57
C ASN A 164 11.31 5.14 -0.24
N ASP A 165 11.85 6.27 0.22
CA ASP A 165 11.38 6.95 1.44
C ASP A 165 9.95 7.50 1.30
N ASN A 166 9.53 7.85 0.08
CA ASN A 166 8.18 8.33 -0.22
C ASN A 166 7.17 7.21 -0.51
N ALA A 167 7.61 5.96 -0.67
CA ALA A 167 6.77 4.84 -1.10
C ALA A 167 5.50 4.61 -0.25
N GLN A 168 5.53 5.05 1.02
CA GLN A 168 4.39 4.95 1.96
C GLN A 168 3.41 6.14 1.88
N ARG A 169 3.80 7.25 1.26
CA ARG A 169 2.99 8.47 1.15
C ARG A 169 2.16 8.52 -0.13
N GLY A 170 2.56 7.75 -1.15
CA GLY A 170 1.91 7.71 -2.45
C GLY A 170 2.91 7.94 -3.58
N PRO A 171 2.44 8.00 -4.84
CA PRO A 171 3.30 8.20 -5.99
C PRO A 171 3.97 9.58 -5.95
N VAL A 172 5.20 9.66 -6.44
CA VAL A 172 5.95 10.89 -6.60
C VAL A 172 5.47 11.60 -7.86
N SER A 173 5.00 12.83 -7.71
CA SER A 173 4.61 13.65 -8.87
C SER A 173 5.84 14.12 -9.66
N ALA A 174 5.64 14.44 -10.94
CA ALA A 174 6.68 15.03 -11.77
C ALA A 174 7.27 16.32 -11.16
N ASP A 175 6.46 17.16 -10.52
CA ASP A 175 6.95 18.39 -9.88
C ASP A 175 7.80 18.12 -8.64
N MET A 176 7.45 17.10 -7.85
CA MET A 176 8.26 16.68 -6.70
C MET A 176 9.60 16.09 -7.16
N ALA A 177 9.58 15.23 -8.18
CA ALA A 177 10.79 14.68 -8.79
C ALA A 177 11.69 15.79 -9.37
N ARG A 178 11.09 16.78 -10.03
CA ARG A 178 11.78 17.97 -10.55
C ARG A 178 12.48 18.76 -9.45
N GLN A 179 11.79 19.01 -8.34
CA GLN A 179 12.34 19.73 -7.18
C GLN A 179 13.52 18.95 -6.57
N TRP A 180 13.35 17.65 -6.35
CA TRP A 180 14.43 16.81 -5.82
C TRP A 180 15.64 16.77 -6.72
N LEU A 181 15.44 16.65 -8.03
CA LEU A 181 16.52 16.67 -9.00
C LEU A 181 17.25 18.01 -9.00
N ALA A 182 16.51 19.12 -8.89
CA ALA A 182 17.10 20.46 -8.81
C ALA A 182 17.98 20.65 -7.57
N GLU A 183 17.60 20.05 -6.43
CA GLU A 183 18.41 20.06 -5.20
C GLU A 183 19.70 19.23 -5.30
N LEU A 184 19.69 18.18 -6.13
CA LEU A 184 20.83 17.27 -6.30
C LEU A 184 21.83 17.75 -7.35
N LEU A 185 21.43 18.68 -8.22
CA LEU A 185 22.30 19.24 -9.24
C LEU A 185 23.28 20.25 -8.66
N PRO A 186 24.54 20.28 -9.14
CA PRO A 186 25.49 21.29 -8.72
C PRO A 186 24.97 22.67 -9.13
N GLN A 187 24.73 23.54 -8.16
CA GLN A 187 24.36 24.93 -8.45
C GLN A 187 25.58 25.64 -9.03
N HIS A 188 25.45 26.24 -10.21
CA HIS A 188 26.41 27.21 -10.71
C HIS A 188 26.42 28.40 -9.74
N ARG A 189 27.41 28.46 -8.83
CA ARG A 189 27.79 29.74 -8.22
C ARG A 189 28.55 30.51 -9.27
N GLU A 190 27.92 31.55 -9.81
CA GLU A 190 28.67 32.60 -10.51
C GLU A 190 29.74 33.14 -9.55
N VAL A 191 30.98 33.19 -10.04
CA VAL A 191 32.14 33.84 -9.40
C VAL A 191 32.16 35.29 -9.85
#